data_AF-A0A7M3LY20-F1
#
_entry.id   AF-A0A7M3LY20-F1
#
_cell.length_a   1.000
_cell.length_b   1.000
_cell.length_c   1.000
_cell.angle_alpha   90.00
_cell.angle_beta   90.00
_cell.angle_gamma   90.00
#
_symmetry.space_group_name_H-M   'P 1'
#
loop_
_entity.id
_entity.type
_entity.pdbx_description
1 polymer ?
#
loop_
_entity_poly.entity_id
_entity_poly.type
_entity_poly.pdbx_seq_one_letter_code
_entity_poly.pdbx_strand_id
1 'polypeptide(L)'
;MVGERGVLGYLWASDADDAASYEPRKAAEDEGYEAGLRWLERLQQAKEHGLRPSEALSEFSALPVTEGLGRVQREAAKVAIDLATLRELASKS
;
A
#
# COMPACT_ATOMS: atom_id res chain seq x y z
N MET A 1 10.34 17.00 -14.15
CA MET A 1 9.60 17.31 -12.91
C MET A 1 8.92 16.02 -12.47
N VAL A 2 9.36 15.42 -11.37
CA VAL A 2 8.56 14.39 -10.69
C VAL A 2 7.35 15.15 -10.17
N GLY A 3 6.18 14.95 -10.76
CA GLY A 3 4.99 15.71 -10.38
C GLY A 3 4.77 15.63 -8.86
N GLU A 4 4.30 16.71 -8.25
CA GLU A 4 3.82 16.77 -6.87
C GLU A 4 2.58 15.86 -6.68
N ARG A 5 2.68 14.59 -7.06
CA ARG A 5 1.64 13.59 -6.84
C ARG A 5 1.75 13.17 -5.39
N GLY A 6 0.79 13.64 -4.58
CA GLY A 6 0.67 13.27 -3.18
C GLY A 6 0.57 11.75 -2.98
N VAL A 7 0.67 11.31 -1.74
CA VAL A 7 0.50 9.90 -1.37
C VAL A 7 -0.90 9.42 -1.80
N LEU A 8 -0.96 8.32 -2.56
CA LEU A 8 -2.22 7.74 -3.06
C LEU A 8 -2.96 6.92 -1.99
N GLY A 9 -2.22 6.33 -1.07
CA GLY A 9 -2.73 5.49 0.00
C GLY A 9 -1.59 4.72 0.70
N TYR A 10 -1.96 3.77 1.53
CA TYR A 10 -1.05 3.01 2.36
C TYR A 10 -1.30 1.51 2.25
N LEU A 11 -0.24 0.75 2.02
CA LEU A 11 -0.25 -0.71 2.17
C LEU A 11 -0.01 -1.08 3.63
N TRP A 12 -0.69 -2.11 4.10
CA TRP A 12 -0.47 -2.68 5.42
C TRP A 12 -0.53 -4.20 5.40
N ALA A 13 0.14 -4.82 6.37
CA ALA A 13 0.17 -6.25 6.57
C ALA A 13 0.15 -6.60 8.07
N SER A 14 -0.44 -7.74 8.39
CA SER A 14 -0.39 -8.44 9.67
C SER A 14 -0.08 -9.90 9.39
N ASP A 15 1.14 -10.33 9.71
CA ASP A 15 1.51 -11.75 9.62
C ASP A 15 0.76 -12.60 10.66
N ALA A 16 0.40 -12.01 11.80
CA ALA A 16 -0.34 -12.68 12.86
C ALA A 16 -1.76 -13.06 12.43
N ASP A 17 -2.40 -12.22 11.60
CA ASP A 17 -3.77 -12.43 11.11
C ASP A 17 -3.81 -12.99 9.66
N ASP A 18 -2.65 -13.29 9.05
CA ASP A 18 -2.52 -13.62 7.62
C ASP A 18 -3.28 -12.64 6.70
N ALA A 19 -3.17 -11.35 7.01
CA ALA A 19 -3.96 -10.30 6.38
C ALA A 19 -3.07 -9.18 5.83
N ALA A 20 -3.42 -8.69 4.66
CA ALA A 20 -2.87 -7.46 4.10
C ALA A 20 -3.92 -6.76 3.26
N SER A 21 -3.81 -5.44 3.15
CA SER A 21 -4.72 -4.65 2.31
C SER A 21 -4.11 -3.29 1.97
N TYR A 22 -4.91 -2.48 1.30
CA TYR A 22 -4.61 -1.12 0.91
C TYR A 22 -5.68 -0.17 1.47
N GLU A 23 -5.24 0.94 2.04
CA GLU A 23 -6.10 2.02 2.51
C GLU A 23 -5.87 3.28 1.65
N PRO A 24 -6.82 3.68 0.78
CA PRO A 24 -6.67 4.86 -0.06
C PRO A 24 -6.62 6.14 0.80
N ARG A 25 -5.82 7.13 0.39
CA ARG A 25 -5.95 8.47 0.95
C ARG A 25 -7.13 9.19 0.32
N LYS A 26 -7.92 9.86 1.15
CA LYS A 26 -9.04 10.70 0.67
C LYS A 26 -8.58 11.79 -0.31
N ALA A 27 -7.43 12.42 -0.03
CA ALA A 27 -6.86 13.46 -0.87
C ALA A 27 -6.39 12.97 -2.26
N ALA A 28 -6.34 11.66 -2.48
CA ALA A 28 -5.97 11.06 -3.76
C ALA A 28 -7.18 10.75 -4.65
N GLU A 29 -8.41 10.93 -4.14
CA GLU A 29 -9.66 10.78 -4.88
C GLU A 29 -9.68 9.51 -5.75
N ASP A 30 -10.03 9.63 -7.03
CA ASP A 30 -10.14 8.51 -7.97
C ASP A 30 -8.80 7.81 -8.20
N GLU A 31 -7.69 8.56 -8.26
CA GLU A 31 -6.34 7.98 -8.43
C GLU A 31 -5.98 7.04 -7.27
N GLY A 32 -6.38 7.41 -6.04
CA GLY A 32 -6.19 6.58 -4.85
C GLY A 32 -6.98 5.28 -4.92
N TYR A 33 -8.20 5.32 -5.45
CA TYR A 33 -9.06 4.15 -5.62
C TYR A 33 -8.56 3.22 -6.73
N GLU A 34 -8.18 3.77 -7.89
CA GLU A 34 -7.61 2.99 -9.00
C GLU A 34 -6.31 2.28 -8.59
N ALA A 35 -5.44 2.97 -7.85
CA ALA A 35 -4.24 2.36 -7.30
C ALA A 35 -4.58 1.21 -6.34
N GLY A 36 -5.63 1.38 -5.53
CA GLY A 36 -6.10 0.34 -4.60
C GLY A 36 -6.49 -0.96 -5.29
N LEU A 37 -7.22 -0.89 -6.40
CA LEU A 37 -7.58 -2.10 -7.17
C LEU A 37 -6.35 -2.89 -7.63
N ARG A 38 -5.32 -2.19 -8.13
CA ARG A 38 -4.08 -2.80 -8.63
C ARG A 38 -3.20 -3.37 -7.50
N TRP A 39 -3.26 -2.77 -6.31
CA TRP A 39 -2.55 -3.26 -5.13
C TRP A 39 -3.22 -4.48 -4.52
N LEU A 40 -4.55 -4.49 -4.45
CA LEU A 40 -5.31 -5.66 -3.99
C LEU A 40 -5.10 -6.87 -4.89
N GLU A 41 -5.03 -6.68 -6.21
CA GLU A 41 -4.71 -7.76 -7.15
C GLU A 41 -3.31 -8.35 -6.90
N ARG A 42 -2.29 -7.52 -6.62
CA ARG A 42 -0.94 -7.98 -6.28
C ARG A 42 -0.90 -8.73 -4.95
N LEU A 43 -1.61 -8.25 -3.94
CA LEU A 43 -1.72 -8.92 -2.65
C LEU A 43 -2.37 -10.30 -2.80
N GLN A 44 -3.40 -10.40 -3.64
CA GLN A 44 -4.04 -11.67 -3.97
C GLN A 44 -3.06 -12.64 -4.64
N GLN A 45 -2.30 -12.18 -5.64
CA GLN A 45 -1.26 -13.00 -6.30
C GLN A 45 -0.16 -13.45 -5.34
N ALA A 46 0.30 -12.57 -4.45
CA ALA A 46 1.29 -12.91 -3.43
C ALA A 46 0.76 -13.99 -2.46
N LYS A 47 -0.51 -13.87 -2.04
CA LYS A 47 -1.18 -14.87 -1.21
C LYS A 47 -1.29 -16.22 -1.94
N GLU A 48 -1.64 -16.22 -3.21
CA GLU A 48 -1.69 -17.45 -4.05
C GLU A 48 -0.32 -18.11 -4.22
N HIS A 49 0.76 -17.33 -4.19
CA HIS A 49 2.14 -17.84 -4.17
C HIS A 49 2.64 -18.27 -2.78
N GLY A 50 1.82 -18.14 -1.74
CA GLY A 50 2.16 -18.56 -0.38
C GLY A 50 3.12 -17.61 0.35
N LEU A 51 3.25 -16.37 -0.12
CA LEU A 51 4.04 -15.35 0.58
C LEU A 51 3.31 -14.91 1.84
N ARG A 52 4.06 -14.71 2.93
CA ARG A 52 3.50 -14.01 4.11
C ARG A 52 3.19 -12.56 3.75
N PRO A 53 2.18 -11.95 4.38
CA PRO A 53 1.83 -10.55 4.18
C PRO A 53 3.03 -9.58 4.22
N SER A 54 3.92 -9.68 5.23
CA SER A 54 5.10 -8.80 5.34
C SER A 54 6.13 -9.03 4.23
N GLU A 55 6.28 -10.27 3.76
CA GLU A 55 7.17 -10.62 2.66
C GLU A 55 6.67 -10.00 1.34
N ALA A 56 5.37 -10.07 1.09
CA ALA A 56 4.74 -9.43 -0.06
C ALA A 56 5.00 -7.92 -0.09
N LEU A 57 4.81 -7.22 1.04
CA LEU A 57 5.10 -5.78 1.13
C LEU A 57 6.58 -5.46 0.90
N SER A 58 7.49 -6.30 1.40
CA SER A 58 8.93 -6.16 1.16
C SER A 58 9.25 -6.30 -0.33
N GLU A 59 8.70 -7.30 -1.02
CA GLU A 59 8.87 -7.48 -2.46
C GLU A 59 8.31 -6.28 -3.25
N PHE A 60 7.12 -5.82 -2.90
CA PHE A 60 6.48 -4.68 -3.57
C PHE A 60 7.30 -3.39 -3.44
N SER A 61 7.98 -3.20 -2.30
CA SER A 61 8.86 -2.05 -2.08
C SER A 61 10.12 -2.07 -2.97
N ALA A 62 10.50 -3.24 -3.48
CA ALA A 62 11.65 -3.44 -4.35
C ALA A 62 11.29 -3.36 -5.84
N LEU A 63 10.00 -3.38 -6.20
CA LEU A 63 9.56 -3.32 -7.59
C LEU A 63 9.81 -1.91 -8.19
N PRO A 64 10.23 -1.84 -9.47
CA PRO A 64 10.33 -0.58 -10.18
C PRO A 64 8.94 0.06 -10.36
N VAL A 65 8.94 1.39 -10.55
CA VAL A 65 7.70 2.15 -10.79
C VAL A 65 6.99 1.59 -12.02
N THR A 66 5.79 1.06 -11.81
CA THR A 66 4.90 0.63 -12.90
C THR A 66 3.92 1.76 -13.20
N GLU A 67 3.74 2.12 -14.47
CA GLU A 67 2.82 3.20 -14.85
C GLU A 67 1.40 2.98 -14.28
N GLY A 68 0.89 3.98 -13.56
CA GLY A 68 -0.43 3.99 -12.92
C GLY A 68 -0.57 3.23 -11.59
N LEU A 69 0.49 2.64 -11.02
CA LEU A 69 0.47 2.11 -9.64
C LEU A 69 1.08 3.06 -8.60
N GLY A 70 1.84 4.06 -9.06
CA GLY A 70 2.74 4.82 -8.19
C GLY A 70 3.95 3.99 -7.75
N ARG A 71 4.67 4.49 -6.74
CA ARG A 71 5.85 3.84 -6.14
C ARG A 71 5.59 3.63 -4.65
N VAL A 72 5.81 2.42 -4.13
CA VAL A 72 5.91 2.23 -2.69
C VAL A 72 7.21 2.91 -2.23
N GLN A 73 7.08 3.97 -1.43
CA GLN A 73 8.25 4.64 -0.88
C GLN A 73 8.78 3.81 0.29
N ARG A 74 9.91 3.14 0.06
CA ARG A 74 10.60 2.30 1.06
C ARG A 74 10.86 3.04 2.38
N GLU A 75 11.18 4.33 2.30
CA GLU A 75 11.50 5.14 3.49
C GLU A 75 10.26 5.65 4.25
N ALA A 76 9.06 5.40 3.74
CA ALA A 76 7.80 5.64 4.44
C ALA A 76 7.34 4.43 5.27
N ALA A 77 8.08 3.31 5.26
CA ALA A 77 7.79 2.14 6.07
C ALA A 77 7.90 2.47 7.57
N LYS A 78 6.80 2.97 8.12
CA LYS A 78 6.59 3.08 9.57
C LYS A 78 5.94 1.80 10.04
N VAL A 79 6.51 1.16 11.05
CA VAL A 79 5.79 0.16 11.85
C VAL A 79 4.67 0.90 12.56
N ALA A 80 3.46 0.89 11.98
CA ALA A 80 2.27 1.44 12.64
C ALA A 80 1.82 0.42 13.70
N ILE A 81 1.68 0.89 14.94
CA ILE A 81 1.49 0.02 16.11
C ILE A 81 0.03 -0.51 16.19
N ASP A 82 -0.89 0.00 15.36
CA ASP A 82 -2.22 -0.58 15.11
C ASP A 82 -2.90 -0.05 13.81
N LEU A 83 -3.95 -0.74 13.35
CA LEU A 83 -4.75 -0.38 12.16
C LEU A 83 -5.50 0.96 12.33
N ALA A 84 -5.86 1.33 13.55
CA ALA A 84 -6.59 2.57 13.83
C ALA A 84 -5.73 3.80 13.51
N THR A 85 -4.45 3.76 13.91
CA THR A 85 -3.44 4.79 13.60
C THR A 85 -3.25 4.93 12.09
N LEU A 86 -3.24 3.82 11.36
CA LEU A 86 -3.13 3.86 9.90
C LEU A 86 -4.32 4.57 9.24
N ARG A 87 -5.54 4.27 9.68
CA ARG A 87 -6.76 4.92 9.17
C ARG A 87 -6.77 6.41 9.47
N GLU A 88 -6.28 6.82 10.64
CA GLU A 88 -6.15 8.25 10.97
C GLU A 88 -5.16 8.95 10.01
N LEU A 89 -4.00 8.34 9.75
CA LEU A 89 -3.03 8.86 8.76
C LEU A 89 -3.65 8.94 7.35
N ALA A 90 -4.42 7.94 6.94
CA ALA A 90 -5.11 7.93 5.65
C ALA A 90 -6.19 9.02 5.52
N SER A 91 -6.76 9.44 6.64
CA SER A 91 -7.84 10.44 6.68
C SER A 91 -7.36 11.89 6.65
N LYS A 92 -6.07 12.15 6.91
CA LYS A 92 -5.51 13.51 6.95
C LYS A 92 -5.31 14.05 5.52
N SER A 93 -5.93 15.22 5.27
CA SER A 93 -5.82 16.00 4.03
C SER A 93 -4.43 16.62 3.89
#